data_AF-A0A7L0TL66-F1
#
_entry.id   AF-A0A7L0TL66-F1
#
_cell.length_a   1.000
_cell.length_b   1.000
_cell.length_c   1.000
_cell.angle_alpha   90.00
_cell.angle_beta   90.00
_cell.angle_gamma   90.00
#
_symmetry.space_group_name_H-M   'P 1'
#
loop_
_entity.id
_entity.type
_entity.pdbx_description
1 polymer ?
#
loop_
_entity_poly.entity_id
_entity_poly.type
_entity_poly.pdbx_seq_one_letter_code
_entity_poly.pdbx_strand_id
1 'polypeptide(L)'
;ASPDSFEDDYDDVSLSESDRCRKPPATDEDLQSQRSKGGTAGILPRFLSPAGDRRSGGDRRQSRRVTSVAILYVLVALSFVAWALLFALVMVKQMEIAAELKLLKSNYSDEQVNARQELSETQREQKRMRSEMRKYYEELQDITVLICKSVLDNKKCSAGWKIFEKSCYSFSTETMSWPDAKEICTNQGAHLVTINSEPEQVS
;
A
#
# COMPACT_ATOMS: atom_id res chain seq x y z
N ALA A 1 16.47 -14.24 26.95
CA ALA A 1 15.18 -14.54 26.30
C ALA A 1 15.22 -13.90 24.92
N SER A 2 14.84 -14.68 23.91
CA SER A 2 15.26 -14.64 22.51
C SER A 2 15.01 -13.34 21.72
N PRO A 3 15.89 -13.01 20.75
CA PRO A 3 15.48 -12.38 19.50
C PRO A 3 15.06 -13.48 18.50
N ASP A 4 13.78 -13.52 18.18
CA ASP A 4 13.19 -14.49 17.25
C ASP A 4 12.40 -13.71 16.19
N SER A 5 12.92 -13.73 14.96
CA SER A 5 12.21 -13.73 13.68
C SER A 5 13.18 -13.31 12.58
N PHE A 6 14.04 -14.27 12.22
CA PHE A 6 14.71 -14.31 10.94
C PHE A 6 13.63 -14.72 9.93
N GLU A 7 12.99 -13.74 9.28
CA GLU A 7 12.11 -14.03 8.15
C GLU A 7 12.93 -13.94 6.87
N ASP A 8 13.36 -15.13 6.45
CA ASP A 8 13.75 -15.48 5.10
C ASP A 8 12.54 -15.26 4.17
N ASP A 9 12.51 -14.14 3.45
CA ASP A 9 11.65 -14.03 2.27
C ASP A 9 12.50 -14.37 1.03
N TYR A 10 12.35 -15.62 0.62
CA TYR A 10 12.89 -16.20 -0.59
C TYR A 10 12.38 -15.49 -1.84
N ASP A 11 13.27 -15.35 -2.82
CA ASP A 11 12.99 -14.90 -4.18
C ASP A 11 11.90 -15.75 -4.86
N ASP A 12 10.79 -15.13 -5.26
CA ASP A 12 9.90 -15.68 -6.29
C ASP A 12 10.19 -14.97 -7.63
N VAL A 13 11.10 -15.56 -8.41
CA VAL A 13 11.38 -15.19 -9.79
C VAL A 13 10.25 -15.67 -10.71
N SER A 14 9.14 -14.95 -10.72
CA SER A 14 8.15 -15.09 -11.79
C SER A 14 8.54 -14.25 -13.01
N LEU A 15 9.10 -14.90 -14.03
CA LEU A 15 9.20 -14.36 -15.37
C LEU A 15 7.83 -14.41 -16.06
N SER A 16 7.21 -13.25 -16.24
CA SER A 16 6.24 -13.04 -17.31
C SER A 16 6.33 -11.59 -17.79
N GLU A 17 6.68 -11.43 -19.07
CA GLU A 17 6.77 -10.16 -19.78
C GLU A 17 5.43 -9.40 -19.83
N SER A 18 5.58 -8.07 -19.71
CA SER A 18 4.95 -6.99 -20.48
C SER A 18 3.42 -6.80 -20.58
N ASP A 19 3.09 -5.50 -20.50
CA ASP A 19 1.87 -4.80 -20.95
C ASP A 19 0.63 -4.78 -20.05
N ARG A 20 0.60 -3.78 -19.13
CA ARG A 20 -0.37 -2.68 -19.28
C ARG A 20 -0.15 -1.49 -18.34
N CYS A 21 0.18 -0.35 -18.95
CA CYS A 21 0.05 0.98 -18.39
C CYS A 21 -1.33 1.55 -18.79
N ARG A 22 -2.23 1.83 -17.84
CA ARG A 22 -3.08 3.04 -17.78
C ARG A 22 -4.06 3.03 -16.59
N LYS A 23 -4.20 4.21 -15.99
CA LYS A 23 -5.17 4.66 -14.97
C LYS A 23 -6.07 5.75 -15.60
N PRO A 24 -7.01 6.37 -14.85
CA PRO A 24 -8.45 6.12 -14.67
C PRO A 24 -9.33 7.10 -15.49
N PRO A 25 -10.65 7.26 -15.21
CA PRO A 25 -11.07 8.34 -14.30
C PRO A 25 -12.32 8.08 -13.40
N ALA A 26 -12.53 9.02 -12.47
CA ALA A 26 -13.67 9.25 -11.56
C ALA A 26 -14.97 9.66 -12.32
N THR A 27 -16.19 9.72 -11.76
CA THR A 27 -16.81 10.61 -10.73
C THR A 27 -18.31 10.19 -10.65
N ASP A 28 -18.99 10.05 -9.52
CA ASP A 28 -19.61 11.05 -8.61
C ASP A 28 -21.15 11.14 -8.78
N GLU A 29 -21.85 11.22 -7.63
CA GLU A 29 -23.25 11.59 -7.31
C GLU A 29 -24.43 10.95 -8.11
N ASP A 30 -25.66 10.80 -7.60
CA ASP A 30 -26.41 11.66 -6.68
C ASP A 30 -27.66 10.96 -6.11
N LEU A 31 -28.22 11.62 -5.10
CA LEU A 31 -29.44 11.55 -4.29
C LEU A 31 -30.71 10.74 -4.67
N GLN A 32 -31.61 10.79 -3.66
CA GLN A 32 -33.09 10.73 -3.68
C GLN A 32 -33.71 9.33 -3.43
N SER A 33 -34.81 9.16 -2.69
CA SER A 33 -35.91 10.04 -2.29
C SER A 33 -36.83 9.33 -1.28
N GLN A 34 -37.57 10.14 -0.50
CA GLN A 34 -38.95 9.92 -0.03
C GLN A 34 -39.28 8.76 0.93
N ARG A 35 -40.11 9.05 1.95
CA ARG A 35 -41.58 8.99 1.79
C ARG A 35 -42.37 9.41 3.05
N SER A 36 -43.53 10.03 2.80
CA SER A 36 -44.83 9.84 3.50
C SER A 36 -44.99 10.40 4.93
N LYS A 37 -46.15 10.92 5.36
CA LYS A 37 -47.54 10.84 4.87
C LYS A 37 -48.42 11.81 5.69
N GLY A 38 -49.43 12.39 5.04
CA GLY A 38 -50.79 12.68 5.56
C GLY A 38 -50.91 13.76 6.65
N GLY A 39 -51.79 14.75 6.57
CA GLY A 39 -53.02 14.89 5.80
C GLY A 39 -54.19 15.12 6.77
N THR A 40 -54.86 16.28 6.63
CA THR A 40 -56.34 16.47 6.77
C THR A 40 -56.89 16.36 8.21
N ALA A 41 -57.78 17.19 8.77
CA ALA A 41 -58.68 18.29 8.41
C ALA A 41 -58.84 19.15 9.70
N GLY A 42 -59.10 20.45 9.72
CA GLY A 42 -60.29 21.11 9.18
C GLY A 42 -61.53 20.81 10.03
N ILE A 43 -61.99 21.78 10.84
CA ILE A 43 -63.41 22.25 10.97
C ILE A 43 -63.43 23.55 11.80
N LEU A 44 -63.98 24.59 11.18
CA LEU A 44 -64.34 25.89 11.75
C LEU A 44 -65.68 25.78 12.51
N PRO A 45 -65.89 26.42 13.66
CA PRO A 45 -67.19 26.41 14.32
C PRO A 45 -68.12 27.47 13.70
N ARG A 46 -69.37 27.13 13.44
CA ARG A 46 -70.42 28.12 13.14
C ARG A 46 -71.55 28.00 14.16
N PHE A 47 -71.69 29.08 14.93
CA PHE A 47 -72.90 29.71 15.43
C PHE A 47 -73.97 28.80 16.06
N LEU A 48 -74.24 29.07 17.34
CA LEU A 48 -75.56 29.48 17.83
C LEU A 48 -75.42 29.93 19.29
N SER A 49 -75.51 31.23 19.53
CA SER A 49 -76.13 31.74 20.76
C SER A 49 -77.65 31.69 20.56
N PRO A 50 -78.45 31.56 21.63
CA PRO A 50 -78.78 32.76 22.40
C PRO A 50 -78.78 32.59 23.92
N ALA A 51 -78.54 33.73 24.56
CA ALA A 51 -79.03 34.23 25.84
C ALA A 51 -79.65 33.23 26.85
N GLY A 52 -79.10 33.23 28.06
CA GLY A 52 -79.72 32.56 29.19
C GLY A 52 -78.98 32.78 30.49
N ASP A 53 -79.30 33.90 31.13
CA ASP A 53 -79.41 34.05 32.59
C ASP A 53 -78.12 34.11 33.45
N ARG A 54 -77.94 35.26 34.10
CA ARG A 54 -76.95 35.48 35.16
C ARG A 54 -77.45 34.79 36.43
N ARG A 55 -76.76 33.74 36.87
CA ARG A 55 -76.74 33.36 38.30
C ARG A 55 -75.31 33.26 38.81
N SER A 56 -75.06 34.04 39.86
CA SER A 56 -73.82 34.09 40.65
C SER A 56 -73.42 32.71 41.17
N GLY A 57 -72.39 32.15 40.54
CA GLY A 57 -71.57 31.04 41.05
C GLY A 57 -70.23 30.91 40.32
N GLY A 58 -69.87 31.91 39.49
CA GLY A 58 -68.83 31.80 38.44
C GLY A 58 -67.42 32.25 38.82
N ASP A 59 -67.23 32.98 39.92
CA ASP A 59 -65.95 33.63 40.20
C ASP A 59 -64.85 32.64 40.58
N ARG A 60 -65.18 31.64 41.41
CA ARG A 60 -64.22 30.58 41.81
C ARG A 60 -63.86 29.62 40.66
N ARG A 61 -64.73 29.42 39.67
CA ARG A 61 -64.51 28.44 38.56
C ARG A 61 -63.84 29.09 37.34
N GLN A 62 -64.08 30.39 37.10
CA GLN A 62 -63.41 31.19 36.06
C GLN A 62 -61.98 31.54 36.52
N SER A 63 -61.82 32.02 37.75
CA SER A 63 -60.51 32.32 38.36
C SER A 63 -59.61 31.09 38.40
N ARG A 64 -60.15 29.92 38.79
CA ARG A 64 -59.41 28.64 38.79
C ARG A 64 -58.99 28.15 37.40
N ARG A 65 -59.71 28.55 36.34
CA ARG A 65 -59.33 28.27 34.94
C ARG A 65 -58.23 29.20 34.46
N VAL A 66 -58.32 30.50 34.78
CA VAL A 66 -57.27 31.48 34.42
C VAL A 66 -55.96 31.16 35.14
N THR A 67 -56.01 30.77 36.42
CA THR A 67 -54.81 30.32 37.14
C THR A 67 -54.24 29.03 36.55
N SER A 68 -55.09 28.06 36.17
CA SER A 68 -54.63 26.84 35.49
C SER A 68 -53.93 27.14 34.16
N VAL A 69 -54.44 28.09 33.37
CA VAL A 69 -53.83 28.50 32.10
C VAL A 69 -52.50 29.22 32.34
N ALA A 70 -52.44 30.13 33.32
CA ALA A 70 -51.21 30.80 33.71
C ALA A 70 -50.13 29.80 34.16
N ILE A 71 -50.51 28.79 34.96
CA ILE A 71 -49.61 27.72 35.40
C ILE A 71 -49.06 26.94 34.18
N LEU A 72 -49.90 26.60 33.19
CA LEU A 72 -49.44 25.91 31.98
C LEU A 72 -48.43 26.74 31.19
N TYR A 73 -48.68 28.04 31.02
CA TYR A 73 -47.72 28.93 30.35
C TYR A 73 -46.40 29.02 31.12
N VAL A 74 -46.44 29.07 32.45
CA VAL A 74 -45.24 29.04 33.30
C VAL A 74 -44.50 27.72 33.13
N LEU A 75 -45.18 26.57 33.15
CA LEU A 75 -44.54 25.26 32.96
C LEU A 75 -43.90 25.11 31.58
N VAL A 76 -44.59 25.58 30.53
CA VAL A 76 -44.05 25.58 29.16
C VAL A 76 -42.82 26.48 29.07
N ALA A 77 -42.88 27.69 29.64
CA ALA A 77 -41.73 28.59 29.68
C ALA A 77 -40.54 27.98 30.44
N LEU A 78 -40.79 27.36 31.61
CA LEU A 78 -39.76 26.68 32.38
C LEU A 78 -39.15 25.49 31.61
N SER A 79 -39.97 24.73 30.87
CA SER A 79 -39.48 23.64 30.04
C SER A 79 -38.60 24.12 28.89
N PHE A 80 -38.97 25.23 28.25
CA PHE A 80 -38.19 25.84 27.19
C PHE A 80 -36.86 26.39 27.73
N VAL A 81 -36.88 27.06 28.88
CA VAL A 81 -35.67 27.55 29.55
C VAL A 81 -34.77 26.37 29.91
N ALA A 82 -35.32 25.29 30.49
CA ALA A 82 -34.55 24.10 30.82
C ALA A 82 -33.91 23.49 29.56
N TRP A 83 -34.65 23.38 28.46
CA TRP A 83 -34.12 22.83 27.21
C TRP A 83 -33.05 23.72 26.57
N ALA A 84 -33.24 25.05 26.61
CA ALA A 84 -32.24 26.01 26.11
C ALA A 84 -30.94 25.94 26.92
N LEU A 85 -31.03 25.80 28.25
CA LEU A 85 -29.87 25.62 29.12
C LEU A 85 -29.15 24.31 28.84
N LEU A 86 -29.89 23.20 28.69
CA LEU A 86 -29.31 21.91 28.31
C LEU A 86 -28.61 21.98 26.94
N PHE A 87 -29.24 22.60 25.95
CA PHE A 87 -28.64 22.78 24.62
C PHE A 87 -27.36 23.63 24.69
N ALA A 88 -27.36 24.73 25.45
CA ALA A 88 -26.18 25.56 25.63
C ALA A 88 -25.02 24.80 26.30
N LEU A 89 -25.30 23.99 27.33
CA LEU A 89 -24.31 23.15 28.00
C LEU A 89 -23.72 22.10 27.04
N VAL A 90 -24.58 21.43 26.25
CA VAL A 90 -24.15 20.48 25.23
C VAL A 90 -23.26 21.19 24.21
N MET A 91 -23.67 22.35 23.70
CA MET A 91 -22.86 23.12 22.76
C MET A 91 -21.48 23.44 23.35
N VAL A 92 -21.40 24.03 24.56
CA VAL A 92 -20.13 24.34 25.24
C VAL A 92 -19.21 23.12 25.31
N LYS A 93 -19.76 21.96 25.67
CA LYS A 93 -18.99 20.71 25.68
C LYS A 93 -18.57 20.28 24.27
N GLN A 94 -19.41 20.49 23.27
CA GLN A 94 -19.09 20.18 21.88
C GLN A 94 -18.01 21.09 21.29
N MET A 95 -17.93 22.40 21.64
CA MET A 95 -16.81 23.23 21.17
C MET A 95 -15.48 22.94 21.86
N GLU A 96 -15.49 22.53 23.13
CA GLU A 96 -14.29 22.08 23.85
C GLU A 96 -13.69 20.85 23.15
N ILE A 97 -14.52 19.85 22.84
CA ILE A 97 -14.10 18.63 22.10
C ILE A 97 -13.70 18.96 20.65
N ALA A 98 -14.37 19.91 20.00
CA ALA A 98 -14.04 20.31 18.62
C ALA A 98 -12.66 21.00 18.51
N ALA A 99 -12.20 21.69 19.55
CA ALA A 99 -10.87 22.29 19.57
C ALA A 99 -9.77 21.23 19.67
N GLU A 100 -9.94 20.24 20.56
CA GLU A 100 -9.01 19.11 20.69
C GLU A 100 -8.96 18.27 19.41
N LEU A 101 -10.11 18.04 18.77
CA LEU A 101 -10.19 17.31 17.49
C LEU A 101 -9.40 18.02 16.39
N LYS A 102 -9.47 19.35 16.32
CA LYS A 102 -8.70 20.14 15.33
C LYS A 102 -7.19 20.06 15.60
N LEU A 103 -6.79 20.13 16.87
CA LEU A 103 -5.40 20.00 17.27
C LEU A 103 -4.87 18.61 16.90
N LEU A 104 -5.58 17.55 17.32
CA LEU A 104 -5.20 16.17 17.03
C LEU A 104 -5.12 15.91 15.51
N LYS A 105 -6.06 16.45 14.74
CA LYS A 105 -6.06 16.34 13.28
C LYS A 105 -4.85 17.03 12.64
N SER A 106 -4.47 18.23 13.12
CA SER A 106 -3.27 18.93 12.66
C SER A 106 -2.02 18.14 13.01
N ASN A 107 -1.88 17.72 14.27
CA ASN A 107 -0.72 16.96 14.73
C ASN A 107 -0.55 15.65 13.97
N TYR A 108 -1.64 14.91 13.75
CA TYR A 108 -1.63 13.70 12.94
C TYR A 108 -1.27 13.99 11.48
N SER A 109 -1.78 15.08 10.88
CA SER A 109 -1.41 15.44 9.50
C SER A 109 0.05 15.87 9.40
N ASP A 110 0.57 16.58 10.40
CA ASP A 110 1.97 17.01 10.45
C ASP A 110 2.89 15.80 10.62
N GLU A 111 2.54 14.86 11.51
CA GLU A 111 3.26 13.60 11.70
C GLU A 111 3.26 12.75 10.42
N GLN A 112 2.12 12.64 9.74
CA GLN A 112 2.01 11.92 8.48
C GLN A 112 2.86 12.57 7.36
N VAL A 113 2.90 13.91 7.30
CA VAL A 113 3.75 14.65 6.35
C VAL A 113 5.23 14.45 6.69
N ASN A 114 5.61 14.53 7.96
CA ASN A 114 6.98 14.30 8.40
C ASN A 114 7.45 12.88 8.07
N ALA A 115 6.65 11.86 8.39
CA ALA A 115 6.97 10.47 8.05
C ALA A 115 7.09 10.23 6.53
N ARG A 116 6.20 10.85 5.72
CA ARG A 116 6.32 10.81 4.25
C ARG A 116 7.58 11.52 3.76
N GLN A 117 7.94 12.62 4.39
CA GLN A 117 9.14 13.37 4.04
C GLN A 117 10.40 12.56 4.36
N GLU A 118 10.51 12.01 5.56
CA GLU A 118 11.61 11.11 5.96
C GLU A 118 11.74 9.93 4.99
N LEU A 119 10.62 9.26 4.66
CA LEU A 119 10.63 8.19 3.66
C LEU A 119 11.14 8.68 2.29
N SER A 120 10.75 9.89 1.87
CA SER A 120 11.21 10.48 0.61
C SER A 120 12.71 10.81 0.65
N GLU A 121 13.24 11.24 1.79
CA GLU A 121 14.65 11.53 2.00
C GLU A 121 15.47 10.24 1.97
N THR A 122 15.08 9.24 2.76
CA THR A 122 15.70 7.90 2.72
C THR A 122 15.62 7.28 1.33
N GLN A 123 14.50 7.41 0.62
CA GLN A 123 14.36 6.90 -0.75
C GLN A 123 15.32 7.64 -1.71
N ARG A 124 15.50 8.95 -1.56
CA ARG A 124 16.46 9.72 -2.36
C ARG A 124 17.90 9.28 -2.09
N GLU A 125 18.27 9.10 -0.83
CA GLU A 125 19.59 8.59 -0.44
C GLU A 125 19.83 7.18 -0.98
N GLN A 126 18.86 6.28 -0.82
CA GLN A 126 18.93 4.94 -1.39
C GLN A 126 19.05 4.96 -2.92
N LYS A 127 18.38 5.91 -3.61
CA LYS A 127 18.54 6.09 -5.06
C LYS A 127 19.93 6.61 -5.43
N ARG A 128 20.48 7.58 -4.68
CA ARG A 128 21.86 8.07 -4.89
C ARG A 128 22.86 6.94 -4.71
N MET A 129 22.79 6.22 -3.60
CA MET A 129 23.67 5.09 -3.31
C MET A 129 23.56 4.01 -4.38
N ARG A 130 22.35 3.64 -4.81
CA ARG A 130 22.16 2.70 -5.93
C ARG A 130 22.74 3.21 -7.25
N SER A 131 22.65 4.51 -7.51
CA SER A 131 23.22 5.10 -8.73
C SER A 131 24.73 5.14 -8.71
N GLU A 132 25.34 5.42 -7.55
CA GLU A 132 26.79 5.36 -7.35
C GLU A 132 27.31 3.94 -7.52
N MET A 133 26.63 2.99 -6.87
CA MET A 133 26.97 1.57 -6.98
C MET A 133 26.88 1.08 -8.44
N ARG A 134 25.86 1.51 -9.19
CA ARG A 134 25.71 1.16 -10.60
C ARG A 134 26.89 1.64 -11.45
N LYS A 135 27.38 2.87 -11.23
CA LYS A 135 28.55 3.39 -11.97
C LYS A 135 29.78 2.52 -11.74
N TYR A 136 30.02 2.12 -10.50
CA TYR A 136 31.12 1.21 -10.16
C TYR A 136 30.99 -0.14 -10.89
N TYR A 137 29.79 -0.71 -10.93
CA TYR A 137 29.55 -1.96 -11.66
C TYR A 137 29.67 -1.82 -13.18
N GLU A 138 29.21 -0.71 -13.77
CA GLU A 138 29.34 -0.43 -15.21
C GLU A 138 30.82 -0.36 -15.63
N GLU A 139 31.67 0.28 -14.82
CA GLU A 139 33.12 0.30 -15.05
C GLU A 139 33.75 -1.11 -14.97
N LEU A 140 33.27 -1.96 -14.06
CA LEU A 140 33.76 -3.32 -13.90
C LEU A 140 33.24 -4.29 -14.98
N GLN A 141 32.05 -4.03 -15.52
CA GLN A 141 31.39 -4.87 -16.51
C GLN A 141 32.16 -4.88 -17.85
N ASP A 142 32.70 -3.72 -18.26
CA ASP A 142 33.52 -3.61 -19.48
C ASP A 142 34.80 -4.45 -19.39
N ILE A 143 35.46 -4.41 -18.23
CA ILE A 143 36.66 -5.22 -17.94
C ILE A 143 36.32 -6.71 -18.00
N THR A 144 35.18 -7.12 -17.47
CA THR A 144 34.76 -8.53 -17.45
C THR A 144 34.57 -9.08 -18.88
N VAL A 145 33.95 -8.31 -19.77
CA VAL A 145 33.80 -8.68 -21.20
C VAL A 145 35.16 -8.82 -21.87
N LEU A 146 36.08 -7.90 -21.60
CA LEU A 146 37.46 -7.94 -22.12
C LEU A 146 38.23 -9.17 -21.65
N ILE A 147 38.09 -9.53 -20.36
CA ILE A 147 38.70 -10.73 -19.79
C ILE A 147 38.10 -11.99 -20.41
N CYS A 148 36.77 -12.09 -20.53
CA CYS A 148 36.12 -13.23 -21.17
C CYS A 148 36.63 -13.46 -22.59
N LYS A 149 36.79 -12.39 -23.37
CA LYS A 149 37.33 -12.46 -24.73
C LYS A 149 38.78 -12.92 -24.77
N SER A 150 39.64 -12.36 -23.92
CA SER A 150 41.07 -12.73 -23.89
C SER A 150 41.31 -14.16 -23.41
N VAL A 151 40.51 -14.69 -22.49
CA VAL A 151 40.57 -16.10 -22.07
C VAL A 151 40.17 -17.03 -23.22
N LEU A 152 39.17 -16.64 -24.03
CA LEU A 152 38.78 -17.41 -25.22
C LEU A 152 39.86 -17.35 -26.32
N ASP A 153 40.44 -16.17 -26.56
CA ASP A 153 41.48 -15.99 -27.58
C ASP A 153 42.81 -16.67 -27.23
N ASN A 154 43.12 -16.83 -25.93
CA ASN A 154 44.28 -17.58 -25.44
C ASN A 154 44.08 -19.10 -25.46
N LYS A 155 42.86 -19.61 -25.69
CA LYS A 155 42.62 -21.04 -25.93
C LYS A 155 42.90 -21.41 -27.38
N LYS A 156 44.11 -21.15 -27.85
CA LYS A 156 44.60 -21.68 -29.13
C LYS A 156 45.50 -22.85 -28.84
N CYS A 157 45.10 -24.04 -29.29
CA CYS A 157 45.95 -25.22 -29.24
C CYS A 157 47.13 -25.05 -30.23
N SER A 158 48.23 -25.74 -29.95
CA SER A 158 49.37 -25.81 -30.87
C SER A 158 48.94 -26.28 -32.26
N ALA A 159 49.67 -25.87 -33.31
CA ALA A 159 49.37 -26.28 -34.67
C ALA A 159 49.27 -27.81 -34.80
N GLY A 160 48.18 -28.30 -35.39
CA GLY A 160 47.89 -29.73 -35.55
C GLY A 160 47.08 -30.38 -34.41
N TRP A 161 46.82 -29.66 -33.32
CA TRP A 161 45.99 -30.13 -32.20
C TRP A 161 44.53 -29.71 -32.38
N LYS A 162 43.60 -30.60 -32.04
CA LYS A 162 42.15 -30.31 -32.02
C LYS A 162 41.75 -29.72 -30.68
N ILE A 163 40.92 -28.69 -30.69
CA ILE A 163 40.33 -28.12 -29.47
C ILE A 163 38.95 -28.72 -29.23
N PHE A 164 38.69 -29.12 -27.99
CA PHE A 164 37.36 -29.44 -27.50
C PHE A 164 37.20 -28.85 -26.09
N GLU A 165 36.19 -27.99 -25.92
CA GLU A 165 35.91 -27.22 -24.70
C GLU A 165 37.10 -26.44 -24.10
N LYS A 166 37.80 -27.04 -23.13
CA LYS A 166 38.93 -26.45 -22.39
C LYS A 166 40.23 -27.23 -22.58
N SER A 167 40.23 -28.24 -23.45
CA SER A 167 41.34 -29.18 -23.64
C SER A 167 41.79 -29.23 -25.10
N CYS A 168 43.06 -29.57 -25.30
CA CYS A 168 43.69 -29.74 -26.59
C CYS A 168 44.09 -31.21 -26.79
N TYR A 169 43.77 -31.78 -27.95
CA TYR A 169 43.95 -33.20 -28.27
C TYR A 169 44.84 -33.37 -29.49
N SER A 170 45.77 -34.32 -29.40
CA SER A 170 46.65 -34.73 -30.49
C SER A 170 46.44 -36.21 -30.76
N PHE A 171 46.33 -36.56 -32.04
CA PHE A 171 46.11 -37.94 -32.48
C PHE A 171 47.33 -38.44 -33.23
N SER A 172 47.96 -39.49 -32.72
CA SER A 172 49.00 -40.21 -33.45
C SER A 172 48.35 -41.12 -34.50
N THR A 173 48.97 -41.23 -35.67
CA THR A 173 48.57 -42.20 -36.71
C THR A 173 49.33 -43.52 -36.58
N GLU A 174 50.34 -43.57 -35.71
CA GLU A 174 51.18 -44.74 -35.49
C GLU A 174 50.62 -45.65 -34.39
N THR A 175 50.70 -46.96 -34.60
CA THR A 175 50.33 -47.96 -33.58
C THR A 175 51.50 -48.21 -32.64
N MET A 176 51.28 -48.04 -31.35
CA MET A 176 52.32 -48.16 -30.33
C MET A 176 51.79 -48.93 -29.11
N SER A 177 52.71 -49.42 -28.28
CA SER A 177 52.32 -50.00 -26.99
C SER A 177 51.84 -48.89 -26.05
N TRP A 178 50.99 -49.24 -25.08
CA TRP A 178 50.47 -48.29 -24.10
C TRP A 178 51.58 -47.50 -23.35
N PRO A 179 52.67 -48.12 -22.85
CA PRO A 179 53.72 -47.36 -22.18
C PRO A 179 54.47 -46.41 -23.12
N ASP A 180 54.74 -46.79 -24.37
CA ASP A 180 55.41 -45.92 -25.34
C ASP A 180 54.54 -44.72 -25.70
N ALA A 181 53.24 -44.95 -25.91
CA ALA A 181 52.28 -43.87 -26.18
C ALA A 181 52.20 -42.88 -25.01
N LYS A 182 52.23 -43.38 -23.76
CA LYS A 182 52.26 -42.54 -22.57
C LYS A 182 53.52 -41.67 -22.51
N GLU A 183 54.67 -42.26 -22.80
CA GLU A 183 55.95 -41.53 -22.81
C GLU A 183 55.94 -40.42 -23.85
N ILE A 184 55.46 -40.70 -25.06
CA ILE A 184 55.36 -39.71 -26.15
C ILE A 184 54.42 -38.55 -25.79
N CYS A 185 53.23 -38.85 -25.25
CA CYS A 185 52.32 -37.80 -24.79
C CYS A 185 52.99 -36.93 -23.72
N THR A 186 53.71 -37.56 -22.78
CA THR A 186 54.43 -36.85 -21.70
C THR A 186 55.54 -35.96 -22.26
N ASN A 187 56.30 -36.45 -23.25
CA ASN A 187 57.35 -35.69 -23.93
C ASN A 187 56.80 -34.48 -24.72
N GLN A 188 55.54 -34.54 -25.15
CA GLN A 188 54.83 -33.42 -25.79
C GLN A 188 54.18 -32.46 -24.77
N GLY A 189 54.40 -32.66 -23.47
CA GLY A 189 53.79 -31.85 -22.41
C GLY A 189 52.31 -32.16 -22.19
N ALA A 190 51.84 -33.34 -22.61
CA ALA A 190 50.47 -33.80 -22.49
C ALA A 190 50.38 -35.13 -21.73
N HIS A 191 49.18 -35.69 -21.66
CA HIS A 191 48.89 -36.99 -21.06
C HIS A 191 48.01 -37.80 -22.01
N LEU A 192 48.00 -39.12 -21.82
CA LEU A 192 47.03 -39.97 -22.53
C LEU A 192 45.61 -39.51 -22.20
N VAL A 193 44.78 -39.39 -23.24
CA VAL A 193 43.42 -38.87 -23.12
C VAL A 193 42.60 -39.68 -22.13
N THR A 194 41.83 -38.97 -21.30
CA THR A 194 40.80 -39.54 -20.43
C THR A 194 39.49 -38.88 -20.79
N ILE A 195 38.53 -39.69 -21.24
CA ILE A 195 37.22 -39.21 -21.70
C ILE A 195 36.34 -39.02 -20.46
N ASN A 196 35.87 -37.80 -20.24
CA ASN A 196 35.06 -37.42 -19.07
C ASN A 196 33.58 -37.22 -19.41
N SER A 197 33.21 -37.24 -20.69
CA SER A 197 31.84 -36.99 -21.13
C SER A 197 31.48 -37.73 -22.42
N GLU A 198 30.19 -38.01 -22.61
CA GLU A 198 29.66 -38.56 -23.86
C GLU A 198 29.98 -37.69 -25.09
N PRO A 199 29.78 -36.35 -25.07
CA PRO A 199 30.14 -35.53 -26.22
C PRO A 199 31.64 -35.55 -26.54
N GLU A 200 32.52 -35.71 -25.54
CA GLU A 200 33.97 -35.88 -25.77
C GLU A 200 34.30 -37.21 -26.45
N GLN A 201 33.52 -38.27 -26.18
CA GLN A 201 33.74 -39.58 -26.81
C GLN A 201 33.42 -39.59 -28.31
N VAL A 202 32.47 -38.75 -28.74
CA VAL A 202 31.94 -38.73 -30.11
C VAL A 202 32.41 -37.53 -30.95
N SER A 203 33.27 -36.67 -30.40
CA SER A 203 33.81 -35.46 -31.08
C SER A 203 34.93 -35.77 -32.06
#